data_AF-A0AAD6ENR4-F1
#
_entry.id   AF-A0AAD6ENR4-F1
#
_cell.length_a   1.000
_cell.length_b   1.000
_cell.length_c   1.000
_cell.angle_alpha   90.00
_cell.angle_beta   90.00
_cell.angle_gamma   90.00
#
_symmetry.space_group_name_H-M   'P 1'
#
loop_
_entity.id
_entity.type
_entity.pdbx_description
1 polymer ?
#
loop_
_entity_poly.entity_id
_entity_poly.type
_entity_poly.pdbx_seq_one_letter_code
_entity_poly.pdbx_strand_id
1 'polypeptide(L)'
;MELPLTELQFINNSSLFQFDCPNCDTELEHKVAQLLLTGLATTCIDNTAGDPFRSYASVAIPLRKEMVDYLTERSQNFIAESIIGTVEAVPNQQVEVSDDPAEIISDFMDEFGNIKRNLFGRVSGWLLSENREEKIDDFAQDMETDNFWPIDRREGISAIFIKNVDVKRKFHCGEKYESAEKLHEHMSKCTYRKIICENEGCRAKFSAFSKDEHDVVCAYKMVECEQKCGERLLRRDMDRHCITVCKLRMVNCPFYQIGCESAFVQSELSKHCQEFLSHHVLYVLKSVHKREALSEDELEAHRHMLKESDSWDDLSEAKDVRSLTWAVKDLEAKLKRPESDRENANKVS
;
A
#
# COMPACT_ATOMS: atom_id res chain seq x y z
N MET A 1 -24.88 29.25 -3.54
CA MET A 1 -24.97 30.14 -4.71
C MET A 1 -23.96 29.62 -5.71
N GLU A 2 -24.47 29.02 -6.78
CA GLU A 2 -23.72 28.23 -7.74
C GLU A 2 -22.89 29.14 -8.64
N LEU A 3 -21.59 28.85 -8.78
CA LEU A 3 -20.80 29.35 -9.90
C LEU A 3 -20.81 28.25 -10.97
N PRO A 4 -21.29 28.54 -12.20
CA PRO A 4 -21.26 27.60 -13.29
C PRO A 4 -19.81 27.32 -13.69
N LEU A 5 -19.46 26.05 -13.87
CA LEU A 5 -18.16 25.62 -14.42
C LEU A 5 -17.97 26.01 -15.90
N THR A 6 -18.93 26.73 -16.50
CA THR A 6 -19.03 27.00 -17.94
C THR A 6 -18.48 28.36 -18.40
N GLU A 7 -18.02 29.24 -17.51
CA GLU A 7 -17.60 30.61 -17.89
C GLU A 7 -16.13 30.95 -17.57
N LEU A 8 -15.21 30.00 -17.80
CA LEU A 8 -13.79 30.32 -17.98
C LEU A 8 -13.41 30.07 -19.44
N GLN A 9 -14.10 30.75 -20.35
CA GLN A 9 -13.72 30.78 -21.77
C GLN A 9 -12.65 31.85 -21.98
N PHE A 10 -11.49 31.39 -22.44
CA PHE A 10 -10.37 32.21 -22.90
C PHE A 10 -10.83 33.18 -23.99
N ILE A 11 -10.73 34.48 -23.73
CA ILE A 11 -10.78 35.50 -24.78
C ILE A 11 -9.34 35.83 -25.16
N ASN A 12 -8.89 35.33 -26.32
CA ASN A 12 -7.96 36.09 -27.13
C ASN A 12 -8.10 35.75 -28.62
N ASN A 13 -8.17 36.80 -29.43
CA ASN A 13 -8.47 36.78 -30.86
C ASN A 13 -7.31 36.21 -31.70
N SER A 14 -7.66 35.49 -32.77
CA SER A 14 -6.84 35.06 -33.91
C SER A 14 -5.87 33.88 -33.71
N SER A 15 -6.39 32.72 -33.28
CA SER A 15 -5.72 31.42 -33.36
C SER A 15 -6.57 30.45 -34.18
N LEU A 16 -5.98 29.75 -35.15
CA LEU A 16 -6.64 28.67 -35.92
C LEU A 16 -7.07 27.49 -35.02
N PHE A 17 -6.55 27.41 -33.79
CA PHE A 17 -6.89 26.39 -32.81
C PHE A 17 -7.59 27.05 -31.62
N GLN A 18 -8.88 26.78 -31.47
CA GLN A 18 -9.75 27.40 -30.46
C GLN A 18 -10.03 26.48 -29.26
N PHE A 19 -9.78 25.17 -29.39
CA PHE A 19 -10.14 24.17 -28.39
C PHE A 19 -8.91 23.42 -27.86
N ASP A 20 -8.64 23.54 -26.57
CA ASP A 20 -7.55 22.83 -25.89
C ASP A 20 -8.08 21.54 -25.26
N CYS A 21 -7.28 20.46 -25.29
CA CYS A 21 -7.63 19.23 -24.59
C CYS A 21 -7.73 19.48 -23.06
N PRO A 22 -8.82 19.05 -22.39
CA PRO A 22 -8.97 19.27 -20.95
C PRO A 22 -8.27 18.21 -20.08
N ASN A 23 -7.78 17.12 -20.67
CA ASN A 23 -7.30 15.96 -19.91
C ASN A 23 -5.91 16.19 -19.30
N CYS A 24 -5.81 15.94 -17.99
CA CYS A 24 -4.55 15.87 -17.25
C CYS A 24 -4.36 14.48 -16.65
N ASP A 25 -3.20 14.27 -16.02
CA ASP A 25 -2.97 13.08 -15.24
C ASP A 25 -3.98 13.00 -14.08
N THR A 26 -4.77 11.93 -14.07
CA THR A 26 -5.89 11.77 -13.13
C THR A 26 -5.41 11.60 -11.68
N GLU A 27 -4.26 10.98 -11.47
CA GLU A 27 -3.74 10.78 -10.10
C GLU A 27 -3.20 12.09 -9.55
N LEU A 28 -2.53 12.88 -10.40
CA LEU A 28 -2.10 14.23 -10.05
C LEU A 28 -3.29 15.17 -9.80
N GLU A 29 -4.34 15.15 -10.63
CA GLU A 29 -5.58 15.89 -10.40
C GLU A 29 -6.16 15.59 -9.02
N HIS A 30 -6.23 14.31 -8.65
CA HIS A 30 -6.72 13.87 -7.35
C HIS A 30 -5.79 14.31 -6.21
N LYS A 31 -4.46 14.18 -6.38
CA LYS A 31 -3.47 14.64 -5.38
C LYS A 31 -3.63 16.13 -5.09
N VAL A 32 -3.70 16.96 -6.13
CA VAL A 32 -3.91 18.41 -6.00
C VAL A 32 -5.29 18.70 -5.39
N ALA A 33 -6.33 17.94 -5.75
CA ALA A 33 -7.66 18.10 -5.15
C ALA A 33 -7.65 17.85 -3.63
N GLN A 34 -6.87 16.88 -3.15
CA GLN A 34 -6.68 16.67 -1.71
C GLN A 34 -5.93 17.82 -1.06
N LEU A 35 -4.81 18.27 -1.68
CA LEU A 35 -4.04 19.43 -1.21
C LEU A 35 -4.94 20.66 -1.02
N LEU A 36 -5.79 20.98 -2.00
CA LEU A 36 -6.74 22.10 -1.94
C LEU A 36 -7.61 22.08 -0.68
N LEU A 37 -8.14 20.91 -0.29
CA LEU A 37 -8.98 20.82 0.89
C LEU A 37 -8.17 20.96 2.18
N THR A 38 -7.04 20.26 2.27
CA THR A 38 -6.16 20.30 3.44
C THR A 38 -5.59 21.70 3.67
N GLY A 39 -5.18 22.41 2.62
CA GLY A 39 -4.69 23.78 2.77
C GLY A 39 -5.79 24.80 3.06
N LEU A 40 -7.02 24.57 2.58
CA LEU A 40 -8.16 25.36 3.03
C LEU A 40 -8.44 25.14 4.52
N ALA A 41 -8.48 23.90 4.99
CA ALA A 41 -8.66 23.57 6.40
C ALA A 41 -7.56 24.21 7.26
N THR A 42 -6.30 24.08 6.83
CA THR A 42 -5.13 24.72 7.42
C THR A 42 -5.31 26.23 7.54
N THR A 43 -5.71 26.89 6.44
CA THR A 43 -5.92 28.34 6.42
C THR A 43 -7.06 28.76 7.35
N CYS A 44 -8.14 27.98 7.44
CA CYS A 44 -9.25 28.27 8.36
C CYS A 44 -8.81 28.23 9.83
N ILE A 45 -8.03 27.21 10.20
CA ILE A 45 -7.52 27.02 11.55
C ILE A 45 -6.53 28.13 11.92
N ASP A 46 -5.60 28.46 11.02
CA ASP A 46 -4.61 29.52 11.26
C ASP A 46 -5.23 30.93 11.23
N ASN A 47 -6.28 31.15 10.44
CA ASN A 47 -7.01 32.41 10.38
C ASN A 47 -7.89 32.65 11.63
N THR A 48 -8.22 31.61 12.39
CA THR A 48 -9.05 31.70 13.60
C THR A 48 -8.25 31.44 14.89
N ALA A 49 -6.96 31.12 14.76
CA ALA A 49 -6.07 30.91 15.90
C ALA A 49 -6.11 32.09 16.88
N GLY A 50 -6.50 31.80 18.13
CA GLY A 50 -6.60 32.79 19.20
C GLY A 50 -7.86 33.68 19.17
N ASP A 51 -8.81 33.44 18.26
CA ASP A 51 -10.08 34.19 18.19
C ASP A 51 -11.24 33.35 18.78
N PRO A 52 -11.78 33.70 19.95
CA PRO A 52 -12.84 32.92 20.59
C PRO A 52 -14.23 33.12 19.95
N PHE A 53 -14.38 34.06 19.00
CA PHE A 53 -15.68 34.40 18.40
C PHE A 53 -15.86 33.87 16.97
N ARG A 54 -14.81 33.28 16.37
CA ARG A 54 -14.85 32.74 15.00
C ARG A 54 -14.56 31.24 15.00
N SER A 55 -15.44 30.46 14.37
CA SER A 55 -15.23 29.03 14.15
C SER A 55 -14.61 28.75 12.78
N TYR A 56 -14.00 27.58 12.61
CA TYR A 56 -13.41 27.16 11.32
C TYR A 56 -14.45 27.16 10.20
N ALA A 57 -15.65 26.65 10.49
CA ALA A 57 -16.77 26.61 9.55
C ALA A 57 -17.25 28.02 9.13
N SER A 58 -17.20 29.03 10.01
CA SER A 58 -17.68 30.37 9.68
C SER A 58 -16.78 31.10 8.68
N VAL A 59 -15.52 30.69 8.56
CA VAL A 59 -14.52 31.30 7.67
C VAL A 59 -14.27 30.48 6.39
N ALA A 60 -14.72 29.22 6.36
CA ALA A 60 -14.40 28.29 5.27
C ALA A 60 -14.94 28.73 3.89
N ILE A 61 -16.18 29.23 3.81
CA ILE A 61 -16.77 29.68 2.54
C ILE A 61 -16.00 30.86 1.92
N PRO A 62 -15.79 31.99 2.64
CA PRO A 62 -15.05 33.12 2.07
C PRO A 62 -13.60 32.75 1.77
N LEU A 63 -12.91 32.03 2.66
CA LEU A 63 -11.52 31.62 2.42
C LEU A 63 -11.38 30.69 1.22
N ARG A 64 -12.33 29.77 0.98
CA ARG A 64 -12.33 28.92 -0.22
C ARG A 64 -12.36 29.76 -1.49
N LYS A 65 -13.23 30.76 -1.54
CA LYS A 65 -13.35 31.64 -2.71
C LYS A 65 -12.05 32.41 -2.93
N GLU A 66 -11.55 33.07 -1.88
CA GLU A 66 -10.31 33.85 -1.94
C GLU A 66 -9.11 32.98 -2.35
N MET A 67 -9.05 31.74 -1.87
CA MET A 67 -7.99 30.80 -2.22
C MET A 67 -8.04 30.41 -3.68
N VAL A 68 -9.22 30.03 -4.20
CA VAL A 68 -9.38 29.67 -5.62
C VAL A 68 -9.06 30.86 -6.53
N ASP A 69 -9.51 32.06 -6.18
CA ASP A 69 -9.23 33.28 -6.95
C ASP A 69 -7.71 33.56 -6.97
N TYR A 70 -7.06 33.49 -5.80
CA TYR A 70 -5.60 33.67 -5.68
C TYR A 70 -4.80 32.64 -6.46
N LEU A 71 -5.10 31.35 -6.30
CA LEU A 71 -4.40 30.27 -7.01
C LEU A 71 -4.62 30.34 -8.53
N THR A 72 -5.80 30.78 -8.97
CA THR A 72 -6.08 31.01 -10.40
C THR A 72 -5.16 32.08 -10.96
N GLU A 73 -5.09 33.25 -10.32
CA GLU A 73 -4.21 34.35 -10.74
C GLU A 73 -2.73 33.93 -10.74
N ARG A 74 -2.29 33.30 -9.64
CA ARG A 74 -0.91 32.87 -9.44
C ARG A 74 -0.48 31.83 -10.48
N SER A 75 -1.32 30.84 -10.75
CA SER A 75 -1.04 29.80 -11.74
C SER A 75 -1.01 30.35 -13.17
N GLN A 76 -1.91 31.26 -13.54
CA GLN A 76 -1.91 31.89 -14.87
C GLN A 76 -0.64 32.71 -15.14
N ASN A 77 -0.11 33.37 -14.12
CA ASN A 77 1.11 34.19 -14.24
C ASN A 77 2.40 33.37 -14.13
N PHE A 78 2.33 32.09 -13.78
CA PHE A 78 3.49 31.24 -13.53
C PHE A 78 4.47 31.17 -14.72
N ILE A 79 3.95 31.03 -15.95
CA ILE A 79 4.80 30.96 -17.15
C ILE A 79 5.56 32.27 -17.36
N ALA A 80 4.88 33.41 -17.22
CA ALA A 80 5.50 34.73 -17.40
C ALA A 80 6.61 34.98 -16.37
N GLU A 81 6.36 34.64 -15.10
CA GLU A 81 7.33 34.78 -14.02
C GLU A 81 8.50 33.81 -14.15
N SER A 82 8.24 32.55 -14.54
CA SER A 82 9.28 31.54 -14.76
C SER A 82 10.25 31.95 -15.87
N ILE A 83 9.74 32.57 -16.95
CA ILE A 83 10.57 33.08 -18.04
C ILE A 83 11.40 34.28 -17.54
N ILE A 84 10.81 35.23 -16.81
CA ILE A 84 11.54 36.41 -16.30
C ILE A 84 12.64 36.00 -15.31
N GLY A 85 12.36 35.06 -14.40
CA GLY A 85 13.34 34.55 -13.43
C GLY A 85 14.56 33.89 -14.09
N THR A 86 14.41 33.29 -15.27
CA THR A 86 15.56 32.74 -16.02
C THR A 86 16.43 33.80 -16.69
N VAL A 87 15.88 34.99 -16.96
CA VAL A 87 16.60 36.10 -17.61
C VAL A 87 17.36 36.96 -16.59
N GLU A 88 16.85 37.07 -15.36
CA GLU A 88 17.46 37.84 -14.26
C GLU A 88 18.43 37.02 -13.39
N ALA A 89 18.56 35.71 -13.63
CA ALA A 89 19.42 34.84 -12.83
C ALA A 89 20.92 35.20 -12.97
N VAL A 90 21.50 35.65 -11.85
CA VAL A 90 22.96 35.78 -11.66
C VAL A 90 23.60 34.38 -11.80
N PRO A 91 24.78 34.22 -12.44
CA PRO A 91 25.30 32.89 -12.87
C PRO A 91 25.59 31.86 -11.77
N ASN A 92 25.29 32.14 -10.49
CA ASN A 92 25.70 31.32 -9.35
C ASN A 92 24.60 31.02 -8.32
N GLN A 93 23.33 31.31 -8.62
CA GLN A 93 22.19 30.88 -7.80
C GLN A 93 21.07 30.40 -8.74
N GLN A 94 21.22 29.20 -9.27
CA GLN A 94 20.09 28.49 -9.86
C GLN A 94 19.30 27.88 -8.69
N VAL A 95 18.24 28.56 -8.24
CA VAL A 95 17.20 27.89 -7.48
C VAL A 95 16.52 26.95 -8.47
N GLU A 96 16.72 25.64 -8.30
CA GLU A 96 15.97 24.64 -9.06
C GLU A 96 14.50 24.78 -8.65
N VAL A 97 13.72 25.53 -9.43
CA VAL A 97 12.27 25.58 -9.29
C VAL A 97 11.75 24.17 -9.59
N SER A 98 10.97 23.60 -8.66
CA SER A 98 10.38 22.27 -8.83
C SER A 98 9.60 22.20 -10.13
N ASP A 99 9.76 21.10 -10.87
CA ASP A 99 9.01 20.78 -12.09
C ASP A 99 7.68 20.06 -11.79
N ASP A 100 7.41 19.73 -10.52
CA ASP A 100 6.21 18.99 -10.09
C ASP A 100 5.04 19.97 -9.85
N PRO A 101 3.94 19.87 -10.63
CA PRO A 101 2.77 20.74 -10.45
C PRO A 101 2.17 20.71 -9.05
N ALA A 102 2.19 19.57 -8.36
CA ALA A 102 1.62 19.48 -7.01
C ALA A 102 2.45 20.29 -6.00
N GLU A 103 3.78 20.26 -6.11
CA GLU A 103 4.68 21.05 -5.26
C GLU A 103 4.52 22.55 -5.56
N ILE A 104 4.49 22.94 -6.84
CA ILE A 104 4.27 24.35 -7.24
C ILE A 104 2.94 24.87 -6.70
N ILE A 105 1.86 24.09 -6.82
CA ILE A 105 0.54 24.49 -6.32
C ILE A 105 0.54 24.52 -4.78
N SER A 106 1.24 23.60 -4.11
CA SER A 106 1.42 23.62 -2.66
C SER A 106 2.13 24.90 -2.20
N ASP A 107 3.18 25.33 -2.89
CA ASP A 107 3.88 26.59 -2.58
C ASP A 107 2.94 27.78 -2.68
N PHE A 108 2.11 27.86 -3.72
CA PHE A 108 1.09 28.92 -3.84
C PHE A 108 0.07 28.87 -2.70
N MET A 109 -0.31 27.66 -2.27
CA MET A 109 -1.22 27.48 -1.15
C MET A 109 -0.61 27.94 0.18
N ASP A 110 0.67 27.69 0.39
CA ASP A 110 1.41 28.17 1.57
C ASP A 110 1.58 29.69 1.54
N GLU A 111 1.88 30.29 0.38
CA GLU A 111 1.88 31.75 0.17
C GLU A 111 0.52 32.35 0.57
N PHE A 112 -0.58 31.77 0.07
CA PHE A 112 -1.94 32.19 0.43
C PHE A 112 -2.22 32.07 1.93
N GLY A 113 -1.91 30.91 2.53
CA GLY A 113 -2.08 30.67 3.95
C GLY A 113 -1.36 31.71 4.80
N ASN A 114 -0.14 32.07 4.41
CA ASN A 114 0.66 33.11 5.08
C ASN A 114 0.02 34.51 4.98
N ILE A 115 -0.57 34.85 3.84
CA ILE A 115 -1.32 36.11 3.65
C ILE A 115 -2.54 36.16 4.59
N LYS A 116 -3.23 35.03 4.79
CA LYS A 116 -4.47 34.95 5.58
C LYS A 116 -4.25 34.66 7.06
N ARG A 117 -3.01 34.41 7.50
CA ARG A 117 -2.71 34.03 8.89
C ARG A 117 -2.81 35.20 9.87
N ASN A 118 -3.50 34.96 10.99
CA ASN A 118 -3.60 35.92 12.11
C ASN A 118 -2.33 35.94 12.98
N LEU A 119 -2.17 36.98 13.81
CA LEU A 119 -0.98 37.20 14.66
C LEU A 119 -0.61 35.98 15.54
N PHE A 120 -1.58 35.31 16.15
CA PHE A 120 -1.34 34.10 16.95
C PHE A 120 -0.94 32.89 16.11
N GLY A 121 -1.44 32.81 14.87
CA GLY A 121 -1.02 31.79 13.92
C GLY A 121 0.47 31.89 13.57
N ARG A 122 1.10 33.07 13.74
CA ARG A 122 2.53 33.29 13.44
C ARG A 122 3.48 32.84 14.56
N VAL A 123 2.96 32.36 15.68
CA VAL A 123 3.77 31.88 16.80
C VAL A 123 4.36 30.51 16.44
N SER A 124 5.69 30.39 16.40
CA SER A 124 6.39 29.14 16.02
C SER A 124 5.97 27.92 16.86
N GLY A 125 5.58 28.13 18.12
CA GLY A 125 5.07 27.06 19.00
C GLY A 125 3.65 26.58 18.67
N TRP A 126 2.81 27.41 18.05
CA TRP A 126 1.51 26.98 17.51
C TRP A 126 1.70 26.19 16.22
N LEU A 127 2.58 26.70 15.38
CA LEU A 127 2.94 26.15 14.08
C LEU A 127 3.43 24.70 14.12
N LEU A 128 4.25 24.37 15.11
CA LEU A 128 4.83 23.04 15.30
C LEU A 128 4.03 22.16 16.30
N SER A 129 2.80 22.54 16.64
CA SER A 129 2.03 21.80 17.65
C SER A 129 1.26 20.64 17.03
N GLU A 130 1.41 19.43 17.60
CA GLU A 130 0.65 18.23 17.21
C GLU A 130 -0.87 18.46 17.30
N ASN A 131 -1.31 19.23 18.30
CA ASN A 131 -2.71 19.65 18.47
C ASN A 131 -3.22 20.50 17.29
N ARG A 132 -2.35 21.20 16.55
CA ARG A 132 -2.76 21.93 15.34
C ARG A 132 -2.97 20.96 14.18
N GLU A 133 -2.09 19.98 14.01
CA GLU A 133 -2.19 18.97 12.94
C GLU A 133 -3.45 18.11 13.11
N GLU A 134 -3.71 17.61 14.31
CA GLU A 134 -4.93 16.85 14.64
C GLU A 134 -6.20 17.65 14.30
N LYS A 135 -6.24 18.94 14.62
CA LYS A 135 -7.37 19.82 14.27
C LYS A 135 -7.54 20.00 12.76
N ILE A 136 -6.44 20.03 12.01
CA ILE A 136 -6.49 20.15 10.55
C ILE A 136 -7.10 18.89 9.96
N ASP A 137 -6.65 17.72 10.40
CA ASP A 137 -7.14 16.44 9.93
C ASP A 137 -8.63 16.25 10.29
N ASP A 138 -9.00 16.54 11.54
CA ASP A 138 -10.39 16.48 12.00
C ASP A 138 -11.29 17.41 11.18
N PHE A 139 -10.87 18.67 10.97
CA PHE A 139 -11.68 19.62 10.23
C PHE A 139 -11.74 19.29 8.73
N ALA A 140 -10.66 18.82 8.12
CA ALA A 140 -10.68 18.35 6.73
C ALA A 140 -11.61 17.14 6.57
N GLN A 141 -11.61 16.21 7.52
CA GLN A 141 -12.50 15.06 7.55
C GLN A 141 -13.97 15.47 7.72
N ASP A 142 -14.26 16.46 8.57
CA ASP A 142 -15.59 17.04 8.70
C ASP A 142 -16.06 17.64 7.36
N MET A 143 -15.17 18.40 6.67
CA MET A 143 -15.48 18.98 5.36
C MET A 143 -15.79 17.92 4.29
N GLU A 144 -15.10 16.77 4.29
CA GLU A 144 -15.42 15.64 3.41
C GLU A 144 -16.76 15.00 3.77
N THR A 145 -16.99 14.77 5.07
CA THR A 145 -18.21 14.12 5.59
C THR A 145 -19.46 14.96 5.29
N ASP A 146 -19.35 16.28 5.41
CA ASP A 146 -20.42 17.23 5.10
C ASP A 146 -20.53 17.56 3.60
N ASN A 147 -19.66 16.99 2.76
CA ASN A 147 -19.56 17.29 1.33
C ASN A 147 -19.44 18.80 1.05
N PHE A 148 -18.72 19.52 1.92
CA PHE A 148 -18.55 20.98 1.87
C PHE A 148 -17.93 21.46 0.55
N TRP A 149 -16.92 20.71 0.08
CA TRP A 149 -16.26 20.93 -1.20
C TRP A 149 -16.09 19.60 -1.94
N PRO A 150 -17.08 19.22 -2.78
CA PRO A 150 -17.11 17.92 -3.44
C PRO A 150 -15.84 17.65 -4.24
N ILE A 151 -15.34 16.40 -4.18
CA ILE A 151 -14.09 16.00 -4.84
C ILE A 151 -14.09 16.28 -6.34
N ASP A 152 -15.19 16.02 -7.06
CA ASP A 152 -15.28 16.28 -8.51
C ASP A 152 -15.09 17.77 -8.85
N ARG A 153 -15.52 18.67 -7.96
CA ARG A 153 -15.31 20.12 -8.14
C ARG A 153 -13.86 20.51 -7.87
N ARG A 154 -13.20 19.87 -6.89
CA ARG A 154 -11.78 20.07 -6.62
C ARG A 154 -10.94 19.55 -7.77
N GLU A 155 -11.20 18.34 -8.25
CA GLU A 155 -10.52 17.76 -9.43
C GLU A 155 -10.63 18.67 -10.67
N GLY A 156 -11.81 19.25 -10.93
CA GLY A 156 -11.98 20.19 -12.04
C GLY A 156 -11.14 21.47 -11.93
N ILE A 157 -11.01 22.03 -10.72
CA ILE A 157 -10.15 23.20 -10.47
C ILE A 157 -8.66 22.80 -10.53
N SER A 158 -8.31 21.64 -9.96
CA SER A 158 -6.96 21.08 -10.01
C SER A 158 -6.47 20.91 -11.43
N ALA A 159 -7.31 20.41 -12.35
CA ALA A 159 -6.95 20.27 -13.77
C ALA A 159 -6.56 21.62 -14.40
N ILE A 160 -7.25 22.71 -14.04
CA ILE A 160 -6.91 24.07 -14.52
C ILE A 160 -5.54 24.49 -14.00
N PHE A 161 -5.30 24.33 -12.70
CA PHE A 161 -4.02 24.73 -12.08
C PHE A 161 -2.85 23.92 -12.63
N ILE A 162 -3.01 22.60 -12.77
CA ILE A 162 -1.98 21.72 -13.35
C ILE A 162 -1.61 22.17 -14.76
N LYS A 163 -2.59 22.47 -15.63
CA LYS A 163 -2.33 22.93 -16.99
C LYS A 163 -1.57 24.24 -17.05
N ASN A 164 -1.84 25.14 -16.10
CA ASN A 164 -1.17 26.44 -16.06
C ASN A 164 0.30 26.32 -15.62
N VAL A 165 0.63 25.37 -14.74
CA VAL A 165 1.97 25.23 -14.17
C VAL A 165 2.83 24.14 -14.81
N ASP A 166 2.25 23.17 -15.51
CA ASP A 166 2.97 22.10 -16.22
C ASP A 166 3.53 22.58 -17.56
N VAL A 167 4.51 23.49 -17.51
CA VAL A 167 5.12 24.13 -18.70
C VAL A 167 5.71 23.10 -19.67
N LYS A 168 6.22 21.98 -19.14
CA LYS A 168 6.85 20.90 -19.92
C LYS A 168 5.84 19.89 -20.47
N ARG A 169 4.54 20.02 -20.15
CA ARG A 169 3.45 19.14 -20.61
C ARG A 169 3.71 17.67 -20.26
N LYS A 170 4.27 17.42 -19.08
CA LYS A 170 4.56 16.08 -18.57
C LYS A 170 3.33 15.41 -17.97
N PHE A 171 2.35 16.20 -17.54
CA PHE A 171 1.20 15.78 -16.76
C PHE A 171 -0.14 16.23 -17.38
N HIS A 172 -0.13 16.84 -18.56
CA HIS A 172 -1.36 17.15 -19.29
C HIS A 172 -1.20 17.07 -20.80
N CYS A 173 -2.33 16.91 -21.49
CA CYS A 173 -2.37 16.92 -22.94
C CYS A 173 -2.27 18.35 -23.49
N GLY A 174 -1.18 18.65 -24.20
CA GLY A 174 -0.98 19.95 -24.84
C GLY A 174 -1.52 20.08 -26.27
N GLU A 175 -2.31 19.11 -26.75
CA GLU A 175 -2.91 19.12 -28.08
C GLU A 175 -4.04 20.16 -28.19
N LYS A 176 -4.13 20.81 -29.36
CA LYS A 176 -5.11 21.86 -29.66
C LYS A 176 -5.83 21.57 -30.97
N TYR A 177 -7.09 21.97 -31.06
CA TYR A 177 -7.98 21.65 -32.18
C TYR A 177 -8.71 22.88 -32.70
N GLU A 178 -8.96 22.90 -34.00
CA GLU A 178 -9.71 23.96 -34.70
C GLU A 178 -11.23 23.86 -34.51
N SER A 179 -11.73 22.69 -34.09
CA SER A 179 -13.16 22.42 -33.93
C SER A 179 -13.44 21.48 -32.77
N ALA A 180 -14.66 21.57 -32.22
CA ALA A 180 -15.11 20.74 -31.10
C ALA A 180 -15.20 19.25 -31.50
N GLU A 181 -15.56 18.97 -32.75
CA GLU A 181 -15.63 17.61 -33.29
C GLU A 181 -14.26 16.92 -33.28
N LYS A 182 -13.22 17.62 -33.75
CA LYS A 182 -11.85 17.10 -33.74
C LYS A 182 -11.32 16.88 -32.33
N LEU A 183 -11.63 17.79 -31.40
CA LEU A 183 -11.30 17.59 -29.99
C LEU A 183 -12.00 16.34 -29.43
N HIS A 184 -13.29 16.16 -29.70
CA HIS A 184 -14.04 15.00 -29.23
C HIS A 184 -13.45 13.67 -29.75
N GLU A 185 -13.09 13.61 -31.03
CA GLU A 185 -12.41 12.45 -31.62
C GLU A 185 -11.10 12.13 -30.90
N HIS A 186 -10.31 13.16 -30.57
CA HIS A 186 -9.07 13.01 -29.80
C HIS A 186 -9.32 12.50 -28.38
N MET A 187 -10.32 13.01 -27.65
CA MET A 187 -10.52 12.70 -26.23
C MET A 187 -10.62 11.19 -25.95
N SER A 188 -11.22 10.43 -26.88
CA SER A 188 -11.32 8.97 -26.79
C SER A 188 -9.97 8.24 -26.91
N LYS A 189 -8.98 8.86 -27.55
CA LYS A 189 -7.64 8.32 -27.83
C LYS A 189 -6.54 8.98 -26.99
N CYS A 190 -6.85 10.07 -26.29
CA CYS A 190 -5.92 10.81 -25.45
C CYS A 190 -5.25 9.88 -24.42
N THR A 191 -3.93 10.00 -24.26
CA THR A 191 -3.18 9.23 -23.26
C THR A 191 -3.52 9.68 -21.84
N TYR A 192 -3.89 10.94 -21.64
CA TYR A 192 -4.33 11.45 -20.34
C TYR A 192 -5.82 11.21 -20.05
N ARG A 193 -6.56 10.50 -20.92
CA ARG A 193 -7.97 10.22 -20.64
C ARG A 193 -8.10 9.35 -19.37
N LYS A 194 -9.07 9.69 -18.53
CA LYS A 194 -9.41 8.92 -17.33
C LYS A 194 -9.93 7.53 -17.73
N ILE A 195 -9.31 6.49 -17.19
CA ILE A 195 -9.73 5.09 -17.32
C ILE A 195 -9.95 4.48 -15.93
N ILE A 196 -10.66 3.36 -15.89
CA ILE A 196 -10.89 2.57 -14.68
C ILE A 196 -10.14 1.26 -14.84
N CYS A 197 -9.54 0.76 -13.75
CA CYS A 197 -8.89 -0.55 -13.77
C CYS A 197 -9.85 -1.65 -14.27
N GLU A 198 -9.35 -2.50 -15.16
CA GLU A 198 -10.10 -3.64 -15.73
C GLU A 198 -10.09 -4.87 -14.80
N ASN A 199 -9.22 -4.89 -13.77
CA ASN A 199 -9.15 -6.01 -12.82
C ASN A 199 -10.37 -6.02 -11.89
N GLU A 200 -11.03 -7.18 -11.78
CA GLU A 200 -12.22 -7.34 -10.95
C GLU A 200 -11.97 -6.94 -9.48
N GLY A 201 -12.83 -6.07 -8.96
CA GLY A 201 -12.73 -5.55 -7.59
C GLY A 201 -11.85 -4.31 -7.42
N CYS A 202 -11.03 -3.96 -8.41
CA CYS A 202 -10.32 -2.69 -8.40
C CYS A 202 -11.24 -1.55 -8.84
N ARG A 203 -11.27 -0.45 -8.08
CA ARG A 203 -12.04 0.77 -8.40
C ARG A 203 -11.14 1.98 -8.70
N ALA A 204 -9.83 1.75 -8.85
CA ALA A 204 -8.87 2.80 -9.14
C ALA A 204 -9.20 3.47 -10.47
N LYS A 205 -9.10 4.80 -10.48
CA LYS A 205 -9.22 5.64 -11.67
C LYS A 205 -7.88 6.33 -11.88
N PHE A 206 -7.33 6.22 -13.07
CA PHE A 206 -6.03 6.76 -13.44
C PHE A 206 -6.04 7.16 -14.92
N SER A 207 -5.01 7.87 -15.37
CA SER A 207 -4.88 8.21 -16.78
C SER A 207 -4.50 6.97 -17.61
N ALA A 208 -4.85 6.90 -18.89
CA ALA A 208 -4.40 5.79 -19.73
C ALA A 208 -2.87 5.72 -19.85
N PHE A 209 -2.18 6.84 -19.62
CA PHE A 209 -0.73 6.96 -19.52
C PHE A 209 -0.18 6.15 -18.33
N SER A 210 -0.80 6.26 -17.15
CA SER A 210 -0.37 5.55 -15.93
C SER A 210 -0.86 4.10 -15.84
N LYS A 211 -1.40 3.52 -16.93
CA LYS A 211 -1.95 2.15 -16.93
C LYS A 211 -0.90 1.11 -16.51
N ASP A 212 0.30 1.21 -17.06
CA ASP A 212 1.37 0.23 -16.81
C ASP A 212 1.93 0.38 -15.39
N GLU A 213 2.04 1.60 -14.88
CA GLU A 213 2.45 1.86 -13.49
C GLU A 213 1.44 1.27 -12.50
N HIS A 214 0.14 1.52 -12.72
CA HIS A 214 -0.91 0.92 -11.92
C HIS A 214 -0.89 -0.61 -11.98
N ASP A 215 -0.71 -1.20 -13.15
CA ASP A 215 -0.72 -2.65 -13.36
C ASP A 215 0.34 -3.39 -12.52
N VAL A 216 1.50 -2.76 -12.31
CA VAL A 216 2.57 -3.28 -11.45
C VAL A 216 2.15 -3.32 -9.97
N VAL A 217 1.39 -2.33 -9.51
CA VAL A 217 1.00 -2.21 -8.08
C VAL A 217 -0.42 -2.68 -7.78
N CYS A 218 -1.21 -3.03 -8.79
CA CYS A 218 -2.63 -3.35 -8.63
C CYS A 218 -2.82 -4.55 -7.69
N ALA A 219 -3.41 -4.29 -6.52
CA ALA A 219 -3.70 -5.28 -5.47
C ALA A 219 -4.67 -6.40 -5.92
N TYR A 220 -5.49 -6.12 -6.93
CA TYR A 220 -6.51 -7.00 -7.49
C TYR A 220 -6.05 -7.74 -8.75
N LYS A 221 -4.81 -7.52 -9.20
CA LYS A 221 -4.28 -8.25 -10.34
C LYS A 221 -3.99 -9.70 -9.95
N MET A 222 -4.43 -10.64 -10.79
CA MET A 222 -4.10 -12.06 -10.68
C MET A 222 -2.66 -12.30 -11.17
N VAL A 223 -1.77 -12.57 -10.22
CA VAL A 223 -0.33 -12.82 -10.44
C VAL A 223 0.05 -14.23 -10.04
N GLU A 224 1.14 -14.76 -10.61
CA GLU A 224 1.69 -16.04 -10.17
C GLU A 224 2.34 -15.92 -8.80
N CYS A 225 2.28 -17.00 -8.01
CA CYS A 225 2.96 -17.07 -6.73
C CYS A 225 4.47 -16.76 -6.86
N GLU A 226 4.99 -15.88 -6.00
CA GLU A 226 6.41 -15.49 -5.98
C GLU A 226 7.35 -16.67 -5.70
N GLN A 227 6.88 -17.68 -4.95
CA GLN A 227 7.60 -18.93 -4.71
C GLN A 227 7.51 -19.89 -5.91
N LYS A 228 6.82 -19.53 -6.99
CA LYS A 228 6.61 -20.34 -8.21
C LYS A 228 5.97 -21.69 -7.95
N CYS A 229 5.00 -21.72 -7.03
CA CYS A 229 4.26 -22.94 -6.71
C CYS A 229 3.27 -23.37 -7.81
N GLY A 230 3.04 -22.53 -8.83
CA GLY A 230 2.12 -22.79 -9.95
C GLY A 230 0.70 -22.24 -9.74
N GLU A 231 0.39 -21.74 -8.54
CA GLU A 231 -0.89 -21.06 -8.26
C GLU A 231 -0.87 -19.62 -8.76
N ARG A 232 -2.05 -19.13 -9.17
CA ARG A 232 -2.31 -17.72 -9.49
C ARG A 232 -3.32 -17.16 -8.51
N LEU A 233 -3.04 -15.98 -7.96
CA LEU A 233 -3.82 -15.35 -6.90
C LEU A 233 -3.77 -13.83 -7.01
N LEU A 234 -4.68 -13.16 -6.32
CA LEU A 234 -4.65 -11.70 -6.23
C LEU A 234 -3.36 -11.28 -5.54
N ARG A 235 -2.71 -10.22 -6.04
CA ARG A 235 -1.47 -9.69 -5.47
C ARG A 235 -1.57 -9.44 -3.95
N ARG A 236 -2.70 -8.91 -3.48
CA ARG A 236 -2.94 -8.67 -2.03
C ARG A 236 -2.95 -9.93 -1.17
N ASP A 237 -3.19 -11.10 -1.78
CA ASP A 237 -3.27 -12.38 -1.08
C ASP A 237 -1.92 -13.13 -1.08
N MET A 238 -0.89 -12.59 -1.74
CA MET A 238 0.42 -13.21 -1.93
C MET A 238 1.09 -13.59 -0.62
N ASP A 239 1.26 -12.62 0.29
CA ASP A 239 1.96 -12.84 1.56
C ASP A 239 1.27 -13.91 2.39
N ARG A 240 -0.05 -13.80 2.52
CA ARG A 240 -0.87 -14.77 3.25
C ARG A 240 -0.72 -16.17 2.64
N HIS A 241 -0.78 -16.30 1.32
CA HIS A 241 -0.58 -17.57 0.64
C HIS A 241 0.80 -18.16 0.94
N CYS A 242 1.86 -17.37 0.73
CA CYS A 242 3.25 -17.77 0.90
C CYS A 242 3.58 -18.24 2.33
N ILE A 243 2.88 -17.73 3.34
CA ILE A 243 3.13 -18.08 4.76
C ILE A 243 2.25 -19.25 5.23
N THR A 244 1.00 -19.34 4.75
CA THR A 244 0.00 -20.24 5.35
C THR A 244 -0.25 -21.51 4.55
N VAL A 245 -0.49 -21.39 3.25
CA VAL A 245 -1.05 -22.49 2.43
C VAL A 245 -0.18 -22.88 1.24
N CYS A 246 0.84 -22.09 0.91
CA CYS A 246 1.73 -22.42 -0.20
C CYS A 246 2.46 -23.75 0.07
N LYS A 247 2.44 -24.66 -0.91
CA LYS A 247 3.16 -25.94 -0.84
C LYS A 247 4.69 -25.80 -0.85
N LEU A 248 5.20 -24.63 -1.23
CA LEU A 248 6.62 -24.28 -1.23
C LEU A 248 7.02 -23.40 -0.05
N ARG A 249 6.09 -23.12 0.88
CA ARG A 249 6.42 -22.36 2.09
C ARG A 249 7.48 -23.09 2.91
N MET A 250 8.39 -22.34 3.51
CA MET A 250 9.36 -22.88 4.46
C MET A 250 8.68 -23.25 5.77
N VAL A 251 8.98 -24.44 6.27
CA VAL A 251 8.51 -24.93 7.56
C VAL A 251 9.67 -25.51 8.35
N ASN A 252 9.60 -25.36 9.67
CA ASN A 252 10.46 -26.12 10.58
C ASN A 252 9.92 -27.55 10.71
N CYS A 253 10.82 -28.49 10.96
CA CYS A 253 10.45 -29.84 11.30
C CYS A 253 9.46 -29.87 12.50
N PRO A 254 8.40 -30.70 12.48
CA PRO A 254 7.49 -30.85 13.63
C PRO A 254 8.18 -31.27 14.93
N PHE A 255 9.42 -31.77 14.85
CA PHE A 255 10.26 -32.17 15.97
C PHE A 255 11.27 -31.08 16.41
N TYR A 256 11.15 -29.85 15.92
CA TYR A 256 12.06 -28.75 16.22
C TYR A 256 12.20 -28.48 17.71
N GLN A 257 11.09 -28.45 18.44
CA GLN A 257 11.04 -28.22 19.88
C GLN A 257 11.72 -29.31 20.73
N ILE A 258 12.04 -30.47 20.14
CA ILE A 258 12.74 -31.57 20.83
C ILE A 258 14.15 -31.83 20.26
N GLY A 259 14.63 -30.99 19.33
CA GLY A 259 16.03 -30.98 18.90
C GLY A 259 16.28 -31.12 17.39
N CYS A 260 15.26 -31.29 16.56
CA CYS A 260 15.46 -31.35 15.11
C CYS A 260 15.50 -29.94 14.47
N GLU A 261 16.69 -29.42 14.20
CA GLU A 261 16.89 -28.05 13.69
C GLU A 261 16.67 -27.89 12.17
N SER A 262 16.02 -28.85 11.51
CA SER A 262 15.80 -28.81 10.06
C SER A 262 14.66 -27.85 9.66
N ALA A 263 14.91 -27.07 8.62
CA ALA A 263 13.92 -26.24 7.93
C ALA A 263 13.95 -26.55 6.42
N PHE A 264 12.78 -26.71 5.82
CA PHE A 264 12.63 -27.15 4.43
C PHE A 264 11.28 -26.71 3.87
N VAL A 265 11.07 -26.88 2.57
CA VAL A 265 9.77 -26.59 1.94
C VAL A 265 8.72 -27.61 2.39
N GLN A 266 7.49 -27.15 2.62
CA GLN A 266 6.39 -27.97 3.14
C GLN A 266 6.14 -29.27 2.34
N SER A 267 6.39 -29.27 1.04
CA SER A 267 6.28 -30.45 0.17
C SER A 267 7.28 -31.56 0.51
N GLU A 268 8.44 -31.24 1.07
CA GLU A 268 9.48 -32.22 1.45
C GLU A 268 9.29 -32.77 2.87
N LEU A 269 8.27 -32.31 3.61
CA LEU A 269 8.04 -32.72 5.00
C LEU A 269 7.98 -34.24 5.16
N SER A 270 7.20 -34.92 4.32
CA SER A 270 7.03 -36.37 4.43
C SER A 270 8.35 -37.11 4.19
N LYS A 271 9.14 -36.65 3.21
CA LYS A 271 10.42 -37.24 2.87
C LYS A 271 11.43 -37.05 3.99
N HIS A 272 11.52 -35.84 4.57
CA HIS A 272 12.37 -35.57 5.73
C HIS A 272 11.99 -36.46 6.92
N CYS A 273 10.71 -36.57 7.26
CA CYS A 273 10.27 -37.41 8.39
C CYS A 273 10.63 -38.90 8.19
N GLN A 274 10.59 -39.41 6.96
CA GLN A 274 11.01 -40.78 6.66
C GLN A 274 12.54 -40.95 6.76
N GLU A 275 13.31 -40.07 6.12
CA GLU A 275 14.78 -40.16 6.10
C GLU A 275 15.42 -39.97 7.49
N PHE A 276 14.77 -39.17 8.35
CA PHE A 276 15.28 -38.80 9.68
C PHE A 276 14.53 -39.47 10.84
N LEU A 277 13.66 -40.45 10.58
CA LEU A 277 12.86 -41.14 11.60
C LEU A 277 13.71 -41.61 12.79
N SER A 278 14.86 -42.22 12.51
CA SER A 278 15.78 -42.71 13.54
C SER A 278 16.26 -41.61 14.49
N HIS A 279 16.50 -40.39 13.98
CA HIS A 279 16.87 -39.25 14.81
C HIS A 279 15.66 -38.70 15.57
N HIS A 280 14.49 -38.63 14.93
CA HIS A 280 13.25 -38.20 15.57
C HIS A 280 12.87 -39.09 16.76
N VAL A 281 13.00 -40.42 16.62
CA VAL A 281 12.80 -41.37 17.72
C VAL A 281 13.81 -41.13 18.85
N LEU A 282 15.09 -40.88 18.54
CA LEU A 282 16.10 -40.56 19.57
C LEU A 282 15.74 -39.28 20.35
N TYR A 283 15.30 -38.22 19.67
CA TYR A 283 14.84 -37.00 20.32
C TYR A 283 13.61 -37.26 21.22
N VAL A 284 12.68 -38.10 20.78
CA VAL A 284 11.52 -38.51 21.58
C VAL A 284 11.95 -39.30 22.81
N LEU A 285 12.85 -40.28 22.68
CA LEU A 285 13.39 -41.05 23.81
C LEU A 285 14.09 -40.13 24.82
N LYS A 286 14.95 -39.20 24.35
CA LYS A 286 15.58 -38.15 25.18
C LYS A 286 14.53 -37.33 25.94
N SER A 287 13.41 -37.00 25.30
CA SER A 287 12.32 -36.23 25.91
C SER A 287 11.52 -37.04 26.94
N VAL A 288 11.18 -38.31 26.62
CA VAL A 288 10.38 -39.20 27.46
C VAL A 288 11.15 -39.64 28.70
N HIS A 289 12.40 -40.07 28.55
CA HIS A 289 13.24 -40.60 29.63
C HIS A 289 14.07 -39.53 30.33
N LYS A 290 13.79 -38.25 30.08
CA LYS A 290 14.52 -37.12 30.70
C LYS A 290 14.60 -37.20 32.23
N ARG A 291 13.59 -37.78 32.88
CA ARG A 291 13.54 -37.95 34.34
C ARG A 291 14.27 -39.20 34.86
N GLU A 292 14.52 -40.16 33.99
CA GLU A 292 15.16 -41.43 34.32
C GLU A 292 16.70 -41.32 34.27
N ALA A 293 17.23 -40.18 33.82
CA ALA A 293 18.66 -39.87 33.75
C ALA A 293 19.48 -40.91 32.97
N LEU A 294 18.88 -41.52 31.94
CA LEU A 294 19.56 -42.44 31.04
C LEU A 294 20.72 -41.73 30.34
N SER A 295 21.85 -42.41 30.26
CA SER A 295 23.02 -42.02 29.47
C SER A 295 22.70 -42.04 27.98
N GLU A 296 23.53 -41.35 27.18
CA GLU A 296 23.36 -41.31 25.73
C GLU A 296 23.49 -42.70 25.10
N ASP A 297 24.39 -43.54 25.63
CA ASP A 297 24.57 -44.94 25.18
C ASP A 297 23.33 -45.81 25.45
N GLU A 298 22.67 -45.63 26.60
CA GLU A 298 21.44 -46.35 26.95
C GLU A 298 20.27 -45.98 26.03
N LEU A 299 20.15 -44.68 25.70
CA LEU A 299 19.14 -44.19 24.76
C LEU A 299 19.39 -44.69 23.34
N GLU A 300 20.65 -44.78 22.93
CA GLU A 300 21.05 -45.30 21.63
C GLU A 300 20.79 -46.82 21.54
N ALA A 301 21.06 -47.57 22.61
CA ALA A 301 20.70 -48.98 22.70
C ALA A 301 19.17 -49.19 22.63
N HIS A 302 18.38 -48.37 23.34
CA HIS A 302 16.91 -48.38 23.24
C HIS A 302 16.43 -48.12 21.81
N ARG A 303 17.01 -47.12 21.14
CA ARG A 303 16.71 -46.83 19.74
C ARG A 303 17.01 -48.02 18.83
N HIS A 304 18.16 -48.67 19.01
CA HIS A 304 18.53 -49.85 18.23
C HIS A 304 17.53 -50.99 18.44
N MET A 305 17.09 -51.25 19.68
CA MET A 305 16.07 -52.26 19.95
C MET A 305 14.74 -51.97 19.27
N LEU A 306 14.30 -50.70 19.26
CA LEU A 306 13.07 -50.30 18.56
C LEU A 306 13.19 -50.49 17.05
N LYS A 307 14.37 -50.21 16.49
CA LYS A 307 14.63 -50.32 15.05
C LYS A 307 14.61 -51.76 14.53
N GLU A 308 14.98 -52.73 15.36
CA GLU A 308 14.89 -54.16 15.02
C GLU A 308 13.45 -54.72 15.13
N SER A 309 12.47 -53.91 15.56
CA SER A 309 11.08 -54.34 15.63
C SER A 309 10.38 -54.25 14.27
N ASP A 310 9.55 -55.24 13.96
CA ASP A 310 8.71 -55.27 12.76
C ASP A 310 7.79 -54.04 12.58
N SER A 311 7.48 -53.32 13.67
CA SER A 311 6.64 -52.11 13.66
C SER A 311 7.44 -50.80 13.60
N TRP A 312 8.75 -50.83 13.31
CA TRP A 312 9.56 -49.62 13.20
C TRP A 312 9.07 -48.67 12.12
N ASP A 313 8.77 -49.19 10.92
CA ASP A 313 8.36 -48.36 9.79
C ASP A 313 6.98 -47.70 10.02
N ASP A 314 6.11 -48.31 10.84
CA ASP A 314 4.82 -47.74 11.24
C ASP A 314 5.00 -46.43 12.03
N LEU A 315 6.15 -46.23 12.68
CA LEU A 315 6.45 -44.98 13.40
C LEU A 315 6.58 -43.79 12.45
N SER A 316 6.87 -44.01 11.16
CA SER A 316 6.99 -42.95 10.15
C SER A 316 5.66 -42.24 9.85
N GLU A 317 4.53 -42.87 10.17
CA GLU A 317 3.19 -42.29 10.00
C GLU A 317 2.89 -41.20 11.04
N ALA A 318 3.65 -41.14 12.14
CA ALA A 318 3.50 -40.14 13.18
C ALA A 318 4.16 -38.81 12.76
N LYS A 319 3.34 -37.84 12.33
CA LYS A 319 3.80 -36.56 11.77
C LYS A 319 4.00 -35.43 12.78
N ASP A 320 3.92 -35.73 14.08
CA ASP A 320 4.11 -34.76 15.16
C ASP A 320 4.65 -35.43 16.44
N VAL A 321 5.21 -34.61 17.34
CA VAL A 321 5.83 -35.07 18.60
C VAL A 321 4.90 -35.91 19.45
N ARG A 322 3.61 -35.53 19.57
CA ARG A 322 2.68 -36.24 20.45
C ARG A 322 2.38 -37.62 19.89
N SER A 323 2.08 -37.70 18.60
CA SER A 323 1.79 -38.96 17.92
C SER A 323 3.00 -39.91 17.98
N LEU A 324 4.21 -39.41 17.71
CA LEU A 324 5.42 -40.24 17.75
C LEU A 324 5.76 -40.67 19.18
N THR A 325 5.57 -39.78 20.17
CA THR A 325 5.75 -40.12 21.58
C THR A 325 4.83 -41.26 22.01
N TRP A 326 3.58 -41.25 21.57
CA TRP A 326 2.62 -42.31 21.89
C TRP A 326 3.01 -43.63 21.21
N ALA A 327 3.36 -43.58 19.92
CA ALA A 327 3.77 -44.76 19.16
C ALA A 327 5.05 -45.41 19.72
N VAL A 328 6.06 -44.61 20.07
CA VAL A 328 7.31 -45.10 20.70
C VAL A 328 7.00 -45.78 22.04
N LYS A 329 6.18 -45.17 22.90
CA LYS A 329 5.82 -45.76 24.21
C LYS A 329 5.02 -47.06 24.08
N ASP A 330 4.10 -47.13 23.12
CA ASP A 330 3.34 -48.35 22.84
C ASP A 330 4.28 -49.47 22.37
N LEU A 331 5.23 -49.15 21.47
CA LEU A 331 6.22 -50.09 20.99
C LEU A 331 7.16 -50.56 22.12
N GLU A 332 7.66 -49.65 22.97
CA GLU A 332 8.43 -50.00 24.16
C GLU A 332 7.65 -50.93 25.11
N ALA A 333 6.36 -50.68 25.30
CA ALA A 333 5.51 -51.51 26.15
C ALA A 333 5.30 -52.91 25.56
N LYS A 334 5.14 -53.04 24.24
CA LYS A 334 5.06 -54.33 23.54
C LYS A 334 6.38 -55.12 23.66
N LEU A 335 7.52 -54.45 23.52
CA LEU A 335 8.86 -55.04 23.66
C LEU A 335 9.24 -55.41 25.10
N LYS A 336 8.52 -54.91 26.11
CA LYS A 336 8.69 -55.32 27.52
C LYS A 336 7.84 -56.52 27.92
N ARG A 337 6.85 -56.94 27.13
CA ARG A 337 6.01 -58.13 27.42
C ARG A 337 6.79 -59.43 27.13
N PRO A 338 6.67 -60.47 27.98
CA PRO A 338 7.31 -61.77 27.74
C PRO A 338 6.82 -62.42 26.43
N GLU A 339 7.68 -63.19 25.77
CA GLU A 339 7.42 -63.78 24.43
C GLU A 339 6.11 -64.59 24.36
N SER A 340 5.69 -65.23 25.45
CA SER A 340 4.44 -66.00 25.55
C SER A 340 3.15 -65.18 25.34
N ASP A 341 3.20 -63.87 25.58
CA ASP A 341 2.03 -62.98 25.47
C ASP A 341 1.98 -62.23 24.14
N ARG A 342 3.09 -62.20 23.38
CA ARG A 342 3.17 -61.53 22.06
C ARG A 342 2.47 -62.34 20.97
N GLU A 343 2.56 -63.67 21.02
CA GLU A 343 1.90 -64.57 20.06
C GLU A 343 0.37 -64.60 20.21
N ASN A 344 -0.18 -64.31 21.39
CA ASN A 344 -1.63 -64.25 21.61
C ASN A 344 -2.26 -62.93 21.14
N ALA A 345 -1.51 -61.83 21.07
CA ALA A 345 -2.01 -60.55 20.57
C ALA A 345 -2.15 -60.53 19.03
N ASN A 346 -1.23 -61.19 18.30
CA ASN A 346 -1.30 -61.33 16.85
C ASN A 346 -2.29 -62.40 16.35
N LYS A 347 -2.94 -63.15 17.26
CA LYS A 347 -3.98 -64.15 16.92
C LYS A 347 -5.41 -63.65 17.08
N VAL A 348 -5.62 -62.41 17.56
CA VAL A 348 -6.95 -61.83 17.83
C VAL A 348 -7.16 -60.50 17.10
N SER A 349 -6.38 -60.19 16.06
CA SER A 349 -6.65 -59.08 15.12
C SER A 349 -7.07 -59.61 13.76
#